data_AF-A0A6B3E9A9-F1
#
_entry.id   AF-A0A6B3E9A9-F1
#
_cell.length_a   1.000
_cell.length_b   1.000
_cell.length_c   1.000
_cell.angle_alpha   90.00
_cell.angle_beta   90.00
_cell.angle_gamma   90.00
#
_symmetry.space_group_name_H-M   'P 1'
#
loop_
_entity.id
_entity.type
_entity.pdbx_description
1 polymer ?
#
loop_
_entity_poly.entity_id
_entity_poly.type
_entity_poly.pdbx_seq_one_letter_code
_entity_poly.pdbx_strand_id
1 'polypeptide(L)'
;MRAMPRARVRSRRRPRASAVAAALLTAVVPTALGAAGAVPVASAAADSVGLPVVRSVLADDDPCLPASGKRAKAAPWTLGALGASRARPLSQGDGVTVAVVDTGVAEEAPALSGRVTALGAAGADCVGHGTFAAGLIAATPG
;
A
#
# COMPACT_ATOMS: atom_id res chain seq x y z
N MET A 1 15.36 27.51 -45.48
CA MET A 1 14.53 27.33 -44.26
C MET A 1 13.24 26.63 -44.68
N ARG A 2 13.05 25.35 -44.31
CA ARG A 2 11.87 24.55 -44.68
C ARG A 2 10.76 24.73 -43.63
N ALA A 3 9.58 25.15 -44.06
CA ALA A 3 8.41 25.31 -43.20
C ALA A 3 7.77 23.95 -42.88
N MET A 4 7.56 23.65 -41.60
CA MET A 4 6.80 22.46 -41.16
C MET A 4 5.28 22.69 -41.29
N PRO A 5 4.51 21.68 -41.70
CA PRO A 5 3.04 21.77 -41.69
C PRO A 5 2.49 21.65 -40.28
N ARG A 6 1.61 22.58 -39.90
CA ARG A 6 0.90 22.58 -38.61
C ARG A 6 -0.25 21.57 -38.62
N ALA A 7 -0.24 20.65 -37.66
CA ALA A 7 -1.33 19.70 -37.45
C ALA A 7 -2.60 20.43 -36.96
N ARG A 8 -3.74 20.18 -37.63
CA ARG A 8 -5.05 20.71 -37.23
C ARG A 8 -5.64 19.84 -36.12
N VAL A 9 -5.76 20.39 -34.91
CA VAL A 9 -6.47 19.77 -33.79
C VAL A 9 -7.97 19.84 -34.05
N ARG A 10 -8.64 18.67 -34.18
CA ARG A 10 -10.10 18.59 -34.25
C ARG A 10 -10.69 18.66 -32.84
N SER A 11 -11.44 19.73 -32.56
CA SER A 11 -12.17 19.92 -31.30
C SER A 11 -13.35 18.94 -31.20
N ARG A 12 -13.27 17.96 -30.28
CA ARG A 12 -14.41 17.12 -29.93
C ARG A 12 -15.38 17.94 -29.07
N ARG A 13 -16.47 18.40 -29.67
CA ARG A 13 -17.61 18.99 -28.97
C ARG A 13 -18.26 17.91 -28.09
N ARG A 14 -18.24 18.08 -26.77
CA ARG A 14 -19.04 17.28 -25.83
C ARG A 14 -20.46 17.86 -25.80
N PRO A 15 -21.52 17.05 -25.99
CA PRO A 15 -22.88 17.53 -25.79
C PRO A 15 -23.13 17.76 -24.30
N ARG A 16 -23.60 18.96 -23.97
CA ARG A 16 -24.24 19.28 -22.68
C ARG A 16 -25.69 18.84 -22.79
N ALA A 17 -26.12 17.92 -21.92
CA ALA A 17 -27.53 17.71 -21.66
C ALA A 17 -27.82 18.23 -20.26
N SER A 18 -28.48 19.39 -20.23
CA SER A 18 -29.20 19.90 -19.08
C SER A 18 -30.47 19.07 -18.88
N ALA A 19 -30.87 18.84 -17.63
CA ALA A 19 -32.24 19.10 -17.20
C ALA A 19 -32.34 18.94 -15.67
N VAL A 20 -32.57 20.08 -15.03
CA VAL A 20 -33.18 20.20 -13.72
C VAL A 20 -34.63 19.69 -13.84
N ALA A 21 -35.05 18.81 -12.94
CA ALA A 21 -36.48 18.58 -12.69
C ALA A 21 -36.67 18.31 -11.19
N ALA A 22 -36.90 19.41 -10.46
CA ALA A 22 -37.51 19.36 -9.14
C ALA A 22 -39.00 19.06 -9.33
N ALA A 23 -39.47 17.97 -8.72
CA ALA A 23 -40.90 17.71 -8.53
C ALA A 23 -41.11 17.32 -7.07
N LEU A 24 -41.55 18.32 -6.29
CA LEU A 24 -42.21 18.16 -5.00
C LEU A 24 -43.49 17.36 -5.21
N LEU A 25 -43.72 16.30 -4.43
CA LEU A 25 -45.05 15.75 -4.18
C LEU A 25 -45.10 15.04 -2.81
N THR A 26 -45.75 15.74 -1.88
CA THR A 26 -46.64 15.26 -0.82
C THR A 26 -46.19 14.13 0.11
N ALA A 27 -45.95 14.54 1.37
CA ALA A 27 -45.90 13.68 2.54
C ALA A 27 -47.19 12.87 2.72
N VAL A 28 -47.04 11.55 2.87
CA VAL A 28 -47.95 10.71 3.64
C VAL A 28 -47.06 9.92 4.58
N VAL A 29 -47.16 10.20 5.88
CA VAL A 29 -46.53 9.41 6.94
C VAL A 29 -47.59 8.43 7.42
N PRO A 30 -47.52 7.13 7.08
CA PRO A 30 -48.23 6.12 7.84
C PRO A 30 -47.41 5.83 9.10
N THR A 31 -47.87 6.34 10.23
CA THR A 31 -47.48 5.84 11.55
C THR A 31 -48.07 4.43 11.73
N ALA A 32 -47.37 3.42 11.22
CA ALA A 32 -47.64 2.02 11.54
C ALA A 32 -46.69 1.60 12.68
N LEU A 33 -47.16 1.78 13.92
CA LEU A 33 -46.62 1.10 15.08
C LEU A 33 -47.08 -0.37 15.00
N GLY A 34 -46.16 -1.32 14.78
CA GLY A 34 -46.51 -2.74 14.89
C GLY A 34 -45.57 -3.69 14.16
N ALA A 35 -44.84 -4.49 14.95
CA ALA A 35 -43.98 -5.62 14.58
C ALA A 35 -42.76 -5.30 13.71
N ALA A 36 -41.65 -4.93 14.37
CA ALA A 36 -40.30 -5.10 13.83
C ALA A 36 -40.01 -6.61 13.69
N GLY A 37 -40.55 -7.22 12.63
CA GLY A 37 -40.03 -8.48 12.14
C GLY A 37 -38.62 -8.22 11.62
N ALA A 38 -37.62 -8.79 12.29
CA ALA A 38 -36.25 -8.75 11.82
C ALA A 38 -36.21 -9.41 10.43
N VAL A 39 -36.08 -8.60 9.37
CA VAL A 39 -35.69 -9.12 8.06
C VAL A 39 -34.31 -9.73 8.28
N PRO A 40 -34.12 -11.05 8.07
CA PRO A 40 -32.79 -11.62 8.19
C PRO A 40 -31.97 -11.03 7.04
N VAL A 41 -31.14 -10.04 7.34
CA VAL A 41 -30.00 -9.73 6.49
C VAL A 41 -29.12 -10.96 6.56
N ALA A 42 -29.25 -11.82 5.55
CA ALA A 42 -28.31 -12.90 5.33
C ALA A 42 -26.94 -12.23 5.18
N SER A 43 -26.10 -12.37 6.19
CA SER A 43 -24.68 -12.05 6.08
C SER A 43 -24.16 -12.99 5.01
N ALA A 44 -23.98 -12.50 3.79
CA ALA A 44 -23.17 -13.19 2.80
C ALA A 44 -21.83 -13.45 3.49
N ALA A 45 -21.52 -14.71 3.75
CA ALA A 45 -20.20 -15.09 4.20
C ALA A 45 -19.25 -14.63 3.09
N ALA A 46 -18.60 -13.50 3.29
CA ALA A 46 -17.49 -13.12 2.46
C ALA A 46 -16.48 -14.26 2.64
N ASP A 47 -16.16 -14.96 1.55
CA ASP A 47 -15.06 -15.91 1.54
C ASP A 47 -13.85 -15.18 2.11
N SER A 48 -13.47 -15.53 3.34
CA SER A 48 -12.42 -14.82 4.05
C SER A 48 -11.11 -15.16 3.35
N VAL A 49 -10.64 -14.25 2.50
CA VAL A 49 -9.31 -14.36 1.91
C VAL A 49 -8.30 -14.30 3.05
N GLY A 50 -7.69 -15.44 3.36
CA GLY A 50 -6.59 -15.53 4.31
C GLY A 50 -5.39 -14.79 3.74
N LEU A 51 -5.17 -13.55 4.17
CA LEU A 51 -3.99 -12.79 3.80
C LEU A 51 -2.78 -13.33 4.58
N PRO A 52 -1.61 -13.44 3.93
CA PRO A 52 -0.37 -13.72 4.63
C PRO A 52 -0.14 -12.65 5.70
N VAL A 53 -0.03 -13.06 6.97
CA VAL A 53 0.28 -12.16 8.07
C VAL A 53 1.79 -11.99 8.15
N VAL A 54 2.26 -10.74 8.12
CA VAL A 54 3.65 -10.43 8.49
C VAL A 54 3.69 -10.39 10.02
N ARG A 55 4.39 -11.36 10.63
CA ARG A 55 4.53 -11.43 12.09
C ARG A 55 5.45 -10.31 12.56
N SER A 56 5.06 -9.60 13.61
CA SER A 56 5.87 -8.58 14.29
C SER A 56 6.34 -9.02 15.68
N VAL A 57 5.91 -10.19 16.14
CA VAL A 57 6.31 -10.80 17.40
C VAL A 57 6.48 -12.30 17.21
N LEU A 58 7.33 -12.87 18.05
CA LEU A 58 7.59 -14.30 18.14
C LEU A 58 7.28 -14.74 19.58
N ALA A 59 6.84 -15.99 19.79
CA ALA A 59 6.69 -16.51 21.15
C ALA A 59 8.07 -16.69 21.82
N ASP A 60 8.14 -16.61 23.14
CA ASP A 60 9.41 -16.62 23.87
C ASP A 60 10.26 -17.87 23.60
N ASP A 61 9.62 -19.03 23.39
CA ASP A 61 10.29 -20.32 23.14
C ASP A 61 10.46 -20.64 21.64
N ASP A 62 9.94 -19.81 20.75
CA ASP A 62 10.04 -20.04 19.31
C ASP A 62 11.47 -19.72 18.81
N PRO A 63 12.07 -20.55 17.93
CA PRO A 63 13.38 -20.26 17.37
C PRO A 63 13.29 -19.08 16.39
N CYS A 64 14.40 -18.33 16.26
CA CYS A 64 14.47 -17.24 15.29
C CYS A 64 14.11 -17.69 13.88
N LEU A 65 13.35 -16.85 13.18
CA LEU A 65 12.90 -17.16 11.84
C LEU A 65 14.08 -17.13 10.86
N PRO A 66 14.21 -18.14 9.98
CA PRO A 66 15.26 -18.14 8.99
C PRO A 66 14.97 -17.08 7.91
N ALA A 67 16.03 -16.55 7.31
CA ALA A 67 15.90 -15.68 6.15
C ALA A 67 15.15 -16.39 5.01
N SER A 68 14.28 -15.63 4.31
CA SER A 68 13.54 -16.18 3.17
C SER A 68 14.48 -16.52 2.02
N GLY A 69 14.41 -17.77 1.55
CA GLY A 69 15.08 -18.19 0.31
C GLY A 69 14.37 -17.70 -0.97
N LYS A 70 13.25 -16.99 -0.85
CA LYS A 70 12.47 -16.49 -2.00
C LYS A 70 12.78 -15.03 -2.25
N ARG A 71 13.11 -14.71 -3.50
CA ARG A 71 13.27 -13.32 -3.97
C ARG A 71 12.02 -12.87 -4.72
N ALA A 72 11.61 -11.63 -4.45
CA ALA A 72 10.58 -10.97 -5.24
C ALA A 72 11.08 -10.77 -6.68
N LYS A 73 10.26 -11.19 -7.65
CA LYS A 73 10.60 -11.08 -9.08
C LYS A 73 10.05 -9.81 -9.74
N ALA A 74 9.18 -9.10 -9.04
CA ALA A 74 8.53 -7.89 -9.51
C ALA A 74 8.40 -6.91 -8.34
N ALA A 75 8.34 -5.62 -8.67
CA ALA A 75 8.06 -4.57 -7.70
C ALA A 75 6.66 -4.77 -7.08
N PRO A 76 6.48 -4.55 -5.76
CA PRO A 76 5.16 -4.51 -5.15
C PRO A 76 4.26 -3.46 -5.82
N TRP A 77 2.97 -3.75 -5.94
CA TRP A 77 1.98 -2.86 -6.55
C TRP A 77 1.95 -1.47 -5.87
N THR A 78 2.26 -1.42 -4.57
CA THR A 78 2.31 -0.20 -3.75
C THR A 78 3.32 0.81 -4.29
N LEU A 79 4.45 0.37 -4.86
CA LEU A 79 5.43 1.28 -5.46
C LEU A 79 4.86 1.99 -6.69
N GLY A 80 4.00 1.32 -7.46
CA GLY A 80 3.26 1.93 -8.56
C GLY A 80 2.22 2.93 -8.06
N ALA A 81 1.43 2.54 -7.05
CA ALA A 81 0.41 3.39 -6.43
C ALA A 81 1.01 4.67 -5.80
N LEU A 82 2.18 4.56 -5.15
CA LEU A 82 2.93 5.68 -4.57
C LEU A 82 3.68 6.52 -5.61
N GLY A 83 3.68 6.12 -6.88
CA GLY A 83 4.38 6.84 -7.94
C GLY A 83 5.91 6.82 -7.77
N ALA A 84 6.48 5.75 -7.20
CA ALA A 84 7.91 5.65 -6.90
C ALA A 84 8.79 5.92 -8.13
N SER A 85 8.39 5.47 -9.32
CA SER A 85 9.14 5.72 -10.58
C SER A 85 9.22 7.20 -10.97
N ARG A 86 8.29 8.04 -10.47
CA ARG A 86 8.32 9.50 -10.68
C ARG A 86 9.07 10.23 -9.56
N ALA A 87 9.01 9.71 -8.33
CA ALA A 87 9.67 10.33 -7.18
C ALA A 87 11.18 10.08 -7.15
N ARG A 88 11.62 8.86 -7.47
CA ARG A 88 13.03 8.43 -7.42
C ARG A 88 14.00 9.29 -8.25
N PRO A 89 13.69 9.75 -9.47
CA PRO A 89 14.57 10.66 -10.21
C PRO A 89 14.77 12.01 -9.53
N LEU A 90 13.90 12.42 -8.59
CA LEU A 90 14.01 13.68 -7.87
C LEU A 90 14.90 13.55 -6.62
N SER A 91 14.84 12.40 -5.94
CA SER A 91 15.71 12.06 -4.80
C SER A 91 15.68 10.56 -4.52
N GLN A 92 16.82 10.04 -4.04
CA GLN A 92 16.95 8.67 -3.48
C GLN A 92 17.08 8.67 -1.95
N GLY A 93 17.03 9.84 -1.31
CA GLY A 93 17.27 9.97 0.13
C GLY A 93 18.75 10.05 0.53
N ASP A 94 19.65 10.41 -0.40
CA ASP A 94 21.07 10.55 -0.10
C ASP A 94 21.30 11.58 1.03
N GLY A 95 22.13 11.20 2.01
CA GLY A 95 22.41 12.01 3.20
C GLY A 95 21.31 12.01 4.26
N VAL A 96 20.20 11.28 4.07
CA VAL A 96 19.13 11.14 5.06
C VAL A 96 19.34 9.88 5.88
N THR A 97 19.35 10.02 7.20
CA THR A 97 19.32 8.90 8.15
C THR A 97 17.88 8.67 8.63
N VAL A 98 17.41 7.43 8.55
CA VAL A 98 16.10 7.01 9.05
C VAL A 98 16.30 6.06 10.22
N ALA A 99 15.73 6.38 11.38
CA ALA A 99 15.70 5.49 12.53
C ALA A 99 14.58 4.45 12.36
N VAL A 100 14.92 3.16 12.46
CA VAL A 100 13.97 2.05 12.41
C VAL A 100 13.80 1.50 13.82
N VAL A 101 12.62 1.71 14.42
CA VAL A 101 12.25 1.18 15.74
C VAL A 101 11.29 0.02 15.52
N ASP A 102 11.83 -1.20 15.56
CA ASP A 102 11.11 -2.42 15.18
C ASP A 102 11.75 -3.63 15.91
N THR A 103 11.58 -4.85 15.40
CA THR A 103 12.13 -6.10 15.97
C THR A 103 13.66 -6.24 15.86
N GLY A 104 14.34 -5.19 15.39
CA GLY A 104 15.73 -5.20 14.97
C GLY A 104 15.87 -5.16 13.45
N VAL A 105 17.09 -5.01 12.94
CA VAL A 105 17.40 -5.04 11.51
C VAL A 105 18.65 -5.87 11.31
N ALA A 106 18.52 -6.99 10.62
CA ALA A 106 19.63 -7.86 10.27
C ALA A 106 20.63 -7.12 9.35
N GLU A 107 21.78 -6.73 9.89
CA GLU A 107 22.83 -6.03 9.13
C GLU A 107 23.39 -6.88 7.98
N GLU A 108 23.29 -8.20 8.10
CA GLU A 108 23.78 -9.18 7.12
C GLU A 108 22.80 -9.38 5.96
N ALA A 109 21.60 -8.79 6.03
CA ALA A 109 20.62 -8.85 4.96
C ALA A 109 21.22 -8.28 3.66
N PRO A 110 21.34 -9.07 2.57
CA PRO A 110 22.09 -8.64 1.38
C PRO A 110 21.59 -7.33 0.75
N ALA A 111 20.28 -7.07 0.81
CA ALA A 111 19.67 -5.86 0.27
C ALA A 111 19.99 -4.58 1.07
N LEU A 112 20.51 -4.72 2.29
CA LEU A 112 20.80 -3.65 3.24
C LEU A 112 22.31 -3.47 3.49
N SER A 113 23.16 -4.19 2.75
CA SER A 113 24.62 -4.16 2.92
C SER A 113 25.17 -2.73 2.89
N GLY A 114 25.87 -2.35 3.96
CA GLY A 114 26.46 -1.02 4.12
C GLY A 114 25.48 0.12 4.37
N ARG A 115 24.20 -0.16 4.64
CA ARG A 115 23.15 0.86 4.87
C ARG A 115 22.62 0.91 6.29
N VAL A 116 22.97 -0.07 7.13
CA VAL A 116 22.51 -0.16 8.52
C VAL A 116 23.62 0.27 9.46
N THR A 117 23.26 1.00 10.50
CA THR A 117 24.10 1.27 11.66
C THR A 117 23.30 0.88 12.89
N ALA A 118 23.60 -0.28 13.47
CA ALA A 118 22.88 -0.77 14.63
C ALA A 118 23.32 -0.13 15.95
N LEU A 119 22.38 -0.10 16.89
CA LEU A 119 22.62 0.23 18.30
C LEU A 119 22.55 -1.07 19.12
N GLY A 120 23.71 -1.55 19.61
CA GLY A 120 23.78 -2.76 20.42
C GLY A 120 23.20 -3.98 19.69
N ALA A 121 22.27 -4.69 20.34
CA ALA A 121 21.66 -5.90 19.79
C ALA A 121 20.68 -5.67 18.61
N ALA A 122 20.37 -4.40 18.27
CA ALA A 122 19.41 -4.08 17.21
C ALA A 122 19.89 -4.44 15.79
N GLY A 123 21.15 -4.85 15.62
CA GLY A 123 21.71 -5.32 14.34
C GLY A 123 21.35 -6.76 13.99
N ALA A 124 20.68 -7.46 14.90
CA ALA A 124 20.06 -8.75 14.64
C ALA A 124 18.53 -8.58 14.61
N ASP A 125 17.85 -9.45 13.87
CA ASP A 125 16.39 -9.47 13.80
C ASP A 125 15.87 -10.91 13.81
N CYS A 126 15.41 -11.36 14.98
CA CYS A 126 14.92 -12.72 15.19
C CYS A 126 13.52 -12.95 14.58
N VAL A 127 12.74 -11.88 14.41
CA VAL A 127 11.37 -11.92 13.87
C VAL A 127 11.36 -11.67 12.36
N GLY A 128 12.26 -10.83 11.85
CA GLY A 128 12.37 -10.46 10.44
C GLY A 128 11.49 -9.28 10.02
N HIS A 129 10.64 -8.74 10.92
CA HIS A 129 9.72 -7.64 10.59
C HIS A 129 10.49 -6.34 10.33
N GLY A 130 11.42 -5.98 11.22
CA GLY A 130 12.21 -4.77 11.06
C GLY A 130 13.16 -4.84 9.87
N THR A 131 13.73 -6.01 9.57
CA THR A 131 14.52 -6.24 8.34
C THR A 131 13.68 -6.06 7.09
N PHE A 132 12.44 -6.58 7.09
CA PHE A 132 11.50 -6.36 5.99
C PHE A 132 11.15 -4.87 5.83
N ALA A 133 10.85 -4.17 6.93
CA ALA A 133 10.55 -2.74 6.91
C ALA A 133 11.74 -1.90 6.43
N ALA A 134 12.95 -2.16 6.94
CA ALA A 134 14.18 -1.52 6.48
C ALA A 134 14.44 -1.76 5.00
N GLY A 135 14.13 -2.96 4.49
CA GLY A 135 14.17 -3.27 3.07
C GLY A 135 13.25 -2.40 2.22
N LEU A 136 12.04 -2.10 2.70
CA LEU A 136 11.13 -1.16 2.02
C LEU A 136 11.65 0.28 2.04
N ILE A 137 12.34 0.68 3.10
CA ILE A 137 12.85 2.05 3.30
C ILE A 137 14.08 2.31 2.42
N ALA A 138 15.09 1.43 2.46
CA ALA A 138 16.43 1.76 1.96
C ALA A 138 17.15 0.62 1.23
N ALA A 139 16.48 -0.46 0.83
CA ALA A 139 17.16 -1.52 0.08
C ALA A 139 17.80 -1.01 -1.22
N THR A 140 18.97 -1.55 -1.56
CA THR A 140 19.55 -1.36 -2.89
C THR A 140 18.73 -2.12 -3.94
N PRO A 141 18.55 -1.55 -5.16
CA PRO A 141 18.13 -2.34 -6.31
C PRO A 141 19.06 -3.54 -6.48
N GLY A 142 18.49 -4.73 -6.67
CA GLY A 142 19.22 -5.97 -6.96
C GLY A 142 19.38 -6.23 -8.44
#